data_AF-A0A954KC40-F1
#
_entry.id   AF-A0A954KC40-F1
#
_cell.length_a   1.000
_cell.length_b   1.000
_cell.length_c   1.000
_cell.angle_alpha   90.00
_cell.angle_beta   90.00
_cell.angle_gamma   90.00
#
_symmetry.space_group_name_H-M   'P 1'
#
loop_
_entity.id
_entity.type
_entity.pdbx_description
1 polymer ?
#
loop_
_entity_poly.entity_id
_entity_poly.type
_entity_poly.pdbx_seq_one_letter_code
_entity_poly.pdbx_strand_id
1 'polypeptide(L)'
;MKLNLFLTLSHVTAAAIGAGVLWMIGPGSTSAITAAAVAIGISGAIGFALSRSIGGGLRLIQQADHSRSETPSQTHPIQDVQEVIKHIRSRAVRWSDAVSNARHQAQEIESLLEAISQGNSSDGPDRIGSAVSQLKRVLHQLNGQLKSELDQISTQVSEVQENSGQIAAGAEDQSEAVNRTTTYVEQLSLQFDSVAENANAAQRSALKAGEVASQARSMVEQHLEHIDGFRTRVEGAERKLRALGERTEAIGAIVETITAISSRTDLLALNASIESIRAGEQGRGFSIVAEEVRKLAEQAAQATRQVSNLIETIQTETDESIRAMAEQREDVHAELKRMSSTRNQLGLIGETCQESVARIQDISRLAGQQLHLTQDLVVAVERISETTRSIRSRTEGAGWTIRSISQHVETLNHTLAPLRAGMQAENHRGRQRTNAADLSDRRSGSPTDSILSSVSPELSLVE
;
A
#
# COMPACT_ATOMS: atom_id res chain seq x y z
N MET A 1 28.40 -22.37 -43.98
CA MET A 1 28.95 -22.94 -42.72
C MET A 1 27.98 -23.83 -41.92
N LYS A 2 26.66 -23.74 -42.09
CA LYS A 2 25.70 -24.57 -41.34
C LYS A 2 25.60 -26.02 -41.83
N LEU A 3 25.76 -26.27 -43.14
CA LEU A 3 25.60 -27.60 -43.75
C LEU A 3 26.74 -28.59 -43.41
N ASN A 4 27.99 -28.13 -43.32
CA ASN A 4 29.15 -28.97 -42.96
C ASN A 4 29.15 -29.46 -41.51
N LEU A 5 28.41 -28.77 -40.64
CA LEU A 5 28.28 -29.11 -39.23
C LEU A 5 27.23 -30.24 -39.00
N PHE A 6 26.31 -30.39 -39.96
CA PHE A 6 25.28 -31.44 -40.00
C PHE A 6 25.78 -32.74 -40.62
N LEU A 7 26.64 -32.66 -41.65
CA LEU A 7 27.26 -33.84 -42.29
C LEU A 7 28.24 -34.55 -41.35
N THR A 8 29.06 -33.80 -40.62
CA THR A 8 30.12 -34.37 -39.78
C THR A 8 29.62 -35.06 -38.51
N LEU A 9 28.55 -34.57 -37.88
CA LEU A 9 27.94 -35.24 -36.70
C LEU A 9 27.13 -36.49 -37.08
N SER A 10 26.66 -36.56 -38.33
CA SER A 10 26.06 -37.77 -38.91
C SER A 10 27.08 -38.90 -39.05
N HIS A 11 28.31 -38.59 -39.46
CA HIS A 11 29.44 -39.53 -39.54
C HIS A 11 29.89 -40.06 -38.18
N VAL A 12 29.71 -39.26 -37.12
CA VAL A 12 30.11 -39.62 -35.76
C VAL A 12 29.29 -40.78 -35.19
N THR A 13 27.98 -40.66 -35.29
CA THR A 13 27.03 -41.66 -34.78
C THR A 13 26.94 -42.87 -35.71
N ALA A 14 27.22 -42.67 -37.01
CA ALA A 14 27.45 -43.74 -37.99
C ALA A 14 28.51 -44.73 -37.54
N ALA A 15 29.64 -44.15 -37.13
CA ALA A 15 30.84 -44.88 -36.85
C ALA A 15 30.71 -45.63 -35.50
N ALA A 16 30.01 -45.05 -34.51
CA ALA A 16 29.73 -45.71 -33.23
C ALA A 16 28.74 -46.88 -33.32
N ILE A 17 27.69 -46.78 -34.15
CA ILE A 17 26.69 -47.86 -34.32
C ILE A 17 27.20 -48.93 -35.29
N GLY A 18 27.93 -48.54 -36.35
CA GLY A 18 28.66 -49.47 -37.22
C GLY A 18 29.63 -50.33 -36.42
N ALA A 19 30.37 -49.74 -35.48
CA ALA A 19 31.25 -50.47 -34.57
C ALA A 19 30.49 -51.42 -33.63
N GLY A 20 29.28 -51.07 -33.17
CA GLY A 20 28.42 -51.91 -32.32
C GLY A 20 27.76 -53.09 -33.05
N VAL A 21 27.43 -52.93 -34.33
CA VAL A 21 26.86 -54.01 -35.16
C VAL A 21 27.96 -54.95 -35.69
N LEU A 22 29.14 -54.41 -36.03
CA LEU A 22 30.36 -55.20 -36.30
C LEU A 22 30.71 -56.10 -35.11
N TRP A 23 30.43 -55.61 -33.90
CA TRP A 23 30.59 -56.28 -32.62
C TRP A 23 29.62 -57.42 -32.34
N MET A 24 28.42 -57.37 -32.91
CA MET A 24 27.39 -58.41 -32.74
C MET A 24 27.52 -59.54 -33.76
N ILE A 25 28.01 -59.27 -34.98
CA ILE A 25 27.89 -60.19 -36.13
C ILE A 25 29.27 -60.74 -36.60
N GLY A 26 30.37 -60.19 -36.10
CA GLY A 26 31.72 -60.55 -36.56
C GLY A 26 32.05 -59.89 -37.92
N PRO A 27 33.34 -59.80 -38.28
CA PRO A 27 33.84 -58.87 -39.30
C PRO A 27 33.48 -59.17 -40.77
N GLY A 28 32.38 -59.90 -41.07
CA GLY A 28 32.12 -60.46 -42.40
C GLY A 28 30.76 -60.24 -43.08
N SER A 29 29.75 -59.61 -42.45
CA SER A 29 28.40 -59.51 -43.08
C SER A 29 28.03 -58.12 -43.58
N THR A 30 27.59 -58.04 -44.84
CA THR A 30 27.11 -56.82 -45.52
C THR A 30 25.83 -56.23 -44.88
N SER A 31 25.11 -57.01 -44.06
CA SER A 31 23.96 -56.57 -43.26
C SER A 31 24.31 -55.63 -42.10
N ALA A 32 25.56 -55.66 -41.62
CA ALA A 32 26.02 -54.76 -40.56
C ALA A 32 26.18 -53.31 -41.06
N ILE A 33 26.54 -53.17 -42.34
CA ILE A 33 26.80 -51.90 -43.01
C ILE A 33 25.48 -51.18 -43.33
N THR A 34 24.44 -51.91 -43.74
CA THR A 34 23.11 -51.34 -44.02
C THR A 34 22.34 -50.96 -42.75
N ALA A 35 22.51 -51.68 -41.65
CA ALA A 35 21.93 -51.32 -40.35
C ALA A 35 22.58 -50.06 -39.75
N ALA A 36 23.90 -49.90 -39.93
CA ALA A 36 24.60 -48.65 -39.64
C ALA A 36 24.02 -47.51 -40.49
N ALA A 37 23.82 -47.72 -41.80
CA ALA A 37 23.26 -46.71 -42.73
C ALA A 37 21.89 -46.14 -42.34
N VAL A 38 20.99 -46.94 -41.75
CA VAL A 38 19.65 -46.47 -41.32
C VAL A 38 19.71 -45.69 -40.00
N ALA A 39 20.53 -46.14 -39.05
CA ALA A 39 20.70 -45.46 -37.76
C ALA A 39 21.40 -44.08 -37.89
N ILE A 40 22.23 -43.93 -38.93
CA ILE A 40 22.83 -42.66 -39.38
C ILE A 40 21.78 -41.62 -39.72
N GLY A 41 20.77 -42.01 -40.50
CA GLY A 41 19.71 -41.09 -40.94
C GLY A 41 18.89 -40.52 -39.77
N ILE A 42 18.62 -41.33 -38.75
CA ILE A 42 17.77 -40.95 -37.61
C ILE A 42 18.53 -40.01 -36.65
N SER A 43 19.80 -40.30 -36.33
CA SER A 43 20.60 -39.49 -35.39
C SER A 43 20.97 -38.12 -35.97
N GLY A 44 21.23 -38.05 -37.29
CA GLY A 44 21.42 -36.80 -38.01
C GLY A 44 20.15 -35.92 -38.03
N ALA A 45 18.97 -36.54 -38.19
CA ALA A 45 17.69 -35.84 -38.13
C ALA A 45 17.39 -35.28 -36.73
N ILE A 46 17.76 -36.01 -35.67
CA ILE A 46 17.57 -35.60 -34.27
C ILE A 46 18.51 -34.44 -33.91
N GLY A 47 19.81 -34.53 -34.21
CA GLY A 47 20.76 -33.43 -34.01
C GLY A 47 20.39 -32.17 -34.80
N PHE A 48 19.82 -32.34 -36.00
CA PHE A 48 19.25 -31.27 -36.81
C PHE A 48 18.00 -30.63 -36.18
N ALA A 49 17.08 -31.45 -35.66
CA ALA A 49 15.88 -30.99 -34.99
C ALA A 49 16.19 -30.24 -33.68
N LEU A 50 17.14 -30.74 -32.89
CA LEU A 50 17.67 -30.12 -31.67
C LEU A 50 18.25 -28.72 -31.92
N SER A 51 19.20 -28.62 -32.85
CA SER A 51 19.83 -27.34 -33.19
C SER A 51 18.81 -26.32 -33.71
N ARG A 52 17.78 -26.82 -34.43
CA ARG A 52 16.69 -26.00 -34.94
C ARG A 52 15.70 -25.58 -33.84
N SER A 53 15.35 -26.45 -32.88
CA SER A 53 14.41 -26.11 -31.80
C SER A 53 15.04 -25.17 -30.78
N ILE A 54 16.30 -25.41 -30.42
CA ILE A 54 17.09 -24.55 -29.51
C ILE A 54 17.38 -23.23 -30.19
N GLY A 55 17.83 -23.25 -31.45
CA GLY A 55 18.04 -22.05 -32.24
C GLY A 55 16.75 -21.26 -32.50
N GLY A 56 15.61 -21.93 -32.61
CA GLY A 56 14.29 -21.32 -32.71
C GLY A 56 13.83 -20.68 -31.39
N GLY A 57 13.95 -21.40 -30.28
CA GLY A 57 13.63 -20.91 -28.94
C GLY A 57 14.51 -19.73 -28.52
N LEU A 58 15.82 -19.80 -28.76
CA LEU A 58 16.75 -18.69 -28.51
C LEU A 58 16.46 -17.47 -29.38
N ARG A 59 15.98 -17.64 -30.61
CA ARG A 59 15.57 -16.53 -31.48
C ARG A 59 14.30 -15.86 -31.01
N LEU A 60 13.31 -16.62 -30.53
CA LEU A 60 12.10 -16.06 -29.93
C LEU A 60 12.43 -15.29 -28.65
N ILE A 61 13.34 -15.81 -27.84
CA ILE A 61 13.86 -15.14 -26.63
C ILE A 61 14.68 -13.88 -27.00
N GLN A 62 15.52 -13.93 -28.05
CA GLN A 62 16.28 -12.77 -28.52
C GLN A 62 15.40 -11.69 -29.16
N GLN A 63 14.36 -12.07 -29.91
CA GLN A 63 13.41 -11.11 -30.46
C GLN A 63 12.62 -10.40 -29.35
N ALA A 64 12.27 -11.11 -28.28
CA ALA A 64 11.68 -10.52 -27.08
C ALA A 64 12.65 -9.61 -26.29
N ASP A 65 13.96 -9.87 -26.35
CA ASP A 65 15.02 -9.06 -25.71
C ASP A 65 15.37 -7.80 -26.54
N HIS A 66 15.33 -7.88 -27.88
CA HIS A 66 15.63 -6.76 -28.78
C HIS A 66 14.50 -5.75 -28.97
N SER A 67 13.25 -6.11 -28.65
CA SER A 67 12.15 -5.13 -28.56
C SER A 67 12.32 -4.12 -27.41
N ARG A 68 13.40 -4.22 -26.63
CA ARG A 68 13.73 -3.30 -25.53
C ARG A 68 14.81 -2.30 -25.95
N SER A 69 14.39 -1.20 -26.55
CA SER A 69 15.16 0.05 -26.50
C SER A 69 14.67 0.86 -25.29
N GLU A 70 15.60 1.17 -24.41
CA GLU A 70 15.57 2.28 -23.45
C GLU A 70 14.44 2.30 -22.40
N THR A 71 14.68 1.68 -21.24
CA THR A 71 14.41 2.33 -19.93
C THR A 71 14.98 1.46 -18.78
N PRO A 72 15.76 2.03 -17.85
CA PRO A 72 16.29 1.31 -16.70
C PRO A 72 15.24 1.32 -15.57
N SER A 73 14.45 0.25 -15.44
CA SER A 73 13.61 0.05 -14.24
C SER A 73 14.20 -1.06 -13.38
N GLN A 74 14.62 -0.70 -12.18
CA GLN A 74 15.01 -1.61 -11.10
C GLN A 74 13.79 -2.41 -10.66
N THR A 75 13.64 -3.62 -11.17
CA THR A 75 12.69 -4.61 -10.66
C THR A 75 13.41 -5.94 -10.58
N HIS A 76 13.77 -6.34 -9.36
CA HIS A 76 14.42 -7.62 -9.00
C HIS A 76 13.78 -8.86 -9.65
N PRO A 77 12.44 -8.98 -9.83
CA PRO A 77 11.84 -10.16 -10.46
C PRO A 77 12.26 -10.35 -11.93
N ILE A 78 12.61 -9.28 -12.65
CA ILE A 78 13.06 -9.36 -14.04
C ILE A 78 14.51 -9.84 -14.12
N GLN A 79 15.31 -9.57 -13.09
CA GLN A 79 16.68 -10.07 -13.01
C GLN A 79 16.68 -11.60 -12.92
N ASP A 80 15.80 -12.19 -12.12
CA ASP A 80 15.69 -13.65 -11.98
C ASP A 80 15.33 -14.33 -13.33
N VAL A 81 14.41 -13.74 -14.10
CA VAL A 81 14.06 -14.23 -15.45
C VAL A 81 15.23 -14.06 -16.43
N GLN A 82 15.95 -12.93 -16.37
CA GLN A 82 17.13 -12.70 -17.21
C GLN A 82 18.30 -13.61 -16.83
N GLU A 83 18.46 -13.91 -15.55
CA GLU A 83 19.44 -14.85 -15.00
C GLU A 83 19.14 -16.25 -15.51
N VAL A 84 17.89 -16.71 -15.40
CA VAL A 84 17.43 -17.99 -15.95
C VAL A 84 17.69 -18.07 -17.46
N ILE A 85 17.37 -17.02 -18.22
CA ILE A 85 17.63 -16.96 -19.68
C ILE A 85 19.13 -16.98 -19.98
N LYS A 86 19.96 -16.27 -19.20
CA LYS A 86 21.42 -16.25 -19.33
C LYS A 86 22.01 -17.60 -18.99
N HIS A 87 21.48 -18.28 -17.98
CA HIS A 87 21.85 -19.65 -17.64
C HIS A 87 21.49 -20.61 -18.77
N ILE A 88 20.27 -20.54 -19.33
CA ILE A 88 19.87 -21.33 -20.51
C ILE A 88 20.81 -21.07 -21.70
N ARG A 89 21.13 -19.79 -21.98
CA ARG A 89 22.03 -19.41 -23.09
C ARG A 89 23.44 -19.94 -22.89
N SER A 90 24.04 -19.73 -21.72
CA SER A 90 25.39 -20.22 -21.43
C SER A 90 25.47 -21.74 -21.45
N ARG A 91 24.43 -22.44 -20.98
CA ARG A 91 24.31 -23.90 -21.05
C ARG A 91 24.19 -24.38 -22.51
N ALA A 92 23.42 -23.69 -23.34
CA ALA A 92 23.31 -23.99 -24.78
C ALA A 92 24.65 -23.82 -25.54
N VAL A 93 25.48 -22.83 -25.15
CA VAL A 93 26.83 -22.66 -25.72
C VAL A 93 27.74 -23.82 -25.31
N ARG A 94 27.78 -24.18 -24.03
CA ARG A 94 28.56 -25.34 -23.56
C ARG A 94 28.15 -26.62 -24.27
N TRP A 95 26.86 -26.77 -24.57
CA TRP A 95 26.37 -27.90 -25.36
C TRP A 95 26.84 -27.86 -26.80
N SER A 96 26.86 -26.70 -27.45
CA SER A 96 27.45 -26.55 -28.78
C SER A 96 28.91 -27.01 -28.80
N ASP A 97 29.67 -26.71 -27.74
CA ASP A 97 31.07 -27.12 -27.59
C ASP A 97 31.20 -28.63 -27.36
N ALA A 98 30.36 -29.21 -26.48
CA ALA A 98 30.31 -30.66 -26.26
C ALA A 98 29.96 -31.43 -27.54
N VAL A 99 29.01 -30.91 -28.33
CA VAL A 99 28.67 -31.47 -29.65
C VAL A 99 29.82 -31.31 -30.63
N SER A 100 30.56 -30.20 -30.61
CA SER A 100 31.76 -30.02 -31.43
C SER A 100 32.88 -31.00 -31.06
N ASN A 101 33.07 -31.27 -29.77
CA ASN A 101 34.04 -32.26 -29.30
C ASN A 101 33.63 -33.67 -29.71
N ALA A 102 32.34 -33.99 -29.61
CA ALA A 102 31.80 -35.24 -30.15
C ALA A 102 32.02 -35.36 -31.66
N ARG A 103 31.94 -34.25 -32.44
CA ARG A 103 32.31 -34.23 -33.88
C ARG A 103 33.74 -34.69 -34.10
N HIS A 104 34.68 -34.07 -33.40
CA HIS A 104 36.09 -34.41 -33.54
C HIS A 104 36.38 -35.86 -33.18
N GLN A 105 35.82 -36.34 -32.07
CA GLN A 105 36.02 -37.71 -31.60
C GLN A 105 35.54 -38.77 -32.59
N ALA A 106 34.73 -38.41 -33.56
CA ALA A 106 34.12 -39.42 -34.38
C ALA A 106 34.28 -39.20 -35.88
N GLN A 107 34.87 -38.07 -36.27
CA GLN A 107 35.86 -38.06 -37.36
C GLN A 107 37.04 -39.00 -37.03
N GLU A 108 37.49 -39.04 -35.76
CA GLU A 108 38.52 -39.99 -35.32
C GLU A 108 38.02 -41.45 -35.44
N ILE A 109 36.80 -41.76 -34.98
CA ILE A 109 36.18 -43.08 -35.17
C ILE A 109 36.02 -43.44 -36.66
N GLU A 110 35.60 -42.50 -37.51
CA GLU A 110 35.52 -42.72 -38.96
C GLU A 110 36.88 -43.05 -39.58
N SER A 111 37.93 -42.31 -39.22
CA SER A 111 39.30 -42.59 -39.68
C SER A 111 39.82 -43.95 -39.20
N LEU A 112 39.45 -44.37 -37.98
CA LEU A 112 39.81 -45.67 -37.43
C LEU A 112 39.05 -46.81 -38.10
N LEU A 113 37.77 -46.62 -38.43
CA LEU A 113 36.98 -47.60 -39.19
C LEU A 113 37.50 -47.76 -40.62
N GLU A 114 37.89 -46.66 -41.25
CA GLU A 114 38.49 -46.67 -42.58
C GLU A 114 39.86 -47.36 -42.57
N ALA A 115 40.68 -47.13 -41.55
CA ALA A 115 41.92 -47.87 -41.32
C ALA A 115 41.69 -49.38 -41.08
N ILE A 116 40.58 -49.75 -40.44
CA ILE A 116 40.19 -51.15 -40.24
C ILE A 116 39.66 -51.77 -41.55
N SER A 117 38.92 -51.03 -42.37
CA SER A 117 38.37 -51.54 -43.63
C SER A 117 39.39 -51.63 -44.77
N GLN A 118 40.40 -50.75 -44.77
CA GLN A 118 41.47 -50.71 -45.78
C GLN A 118 42.67 -51.60 -45.43
N GLY A 119 42.71 -52.20 -44.23
CA GLY A 119 43.75 -53.14 -43.82
C GLY A 119 43.76 -54.39 -44.71
N ASN A 120 44.69 -54.44 -45.66
CA ASN A 120 44.94 -55.65 -46.45
C ASN A 120 45.47 -56.77 -45.56
N SER A 121 45.20 -58.04 -45.90
CA SER A 121 45.67 -59.24 -45.18
C SER A 121 47.21 -59.38 -45.05
N SER A 122 47.98 -58.43 -45.60
CA SER A 122 49.44 -58.31 -45.50
C SER A 122 49.92 -57.46 -44.31
N ASP A 123 49.04 -56.64 -43.72
CA ASP A 123 49.32 -55.94 -42.47
C ASP A 123 49.05 -56.90 -41.31
N GLY A 124 50.08 -57.22 -40.55
CA GLY A 124 49.99 -58.22 -39.48
C GLY A 124 48.82 -57.97 -38.51
N PRO A 125 48.26 -59.03 -37.90
CA PRO A 125 47.08 -58.97 -37.02
C PRO A 125 47.19 -57.92 -35.89
N ASP A 126 48.40 -57.52 -35.52
CA ASP A 126 48.67 -56.50 -34.51
C ASP A 126 48.26 -55.07 -34.91
N ARG A 127 48.31 -54.70 -36.21
CA ARG A 127 47.89 -53.35 -36.68
C ARG A 127 46.38 -53.19 -36.65
N ILE A 128 45.64 -54.19 -37.13
CA ILE A 128 44.16 -54.21 -37.04
C ILE A 128 43.72 -54.33 -35.57
N GLY A 129 44.41 -55.15 -34.77
CA GLY A 129 44.13 -55.29 -33.33
C GLY A 129 44.34 -54.01 -32.52
N SER A 130 45.39 -53.25 -32.82
CA SER A 130 45.66 -51.95 -32.18
C SER A 130 44.66 -50.87 -32.60
N ALA A 131 44.27 -50.79 -33.87
CA ALA A 131 43.23 -49.88 -34.36
C ALA A 131 41.85 -50.18 -33.74
N VAL A 132 41.47 -51.46 -33.65
CA VAL A 132 40.24 -51.90 -32.96
C VAL A 132 40.29 -51.57 -31.46
N SER A 133 41.45 -51.73 -30.82
CA SER A 133 41.63 -51.40 -29.40
C SER A 133 41.56 -49.89 -29.14
N GLN A 134 42.11 -49.08 -30.06
CA GLN A 134 42.01 -47.62 -30.01
C GLN A 134 40.56 -47.15 -30.22
N LEU A 135 39.87 -47.71 -31.21
CA LEU A 135 38.44 -47.49 -31.45
C LEU A 135 37.59 -47.81 -30.21
N LYS A 136 37.87 -48.94 -29.53
CA LYS A 136 37.19 -49.31 -28.28
C LYS A 136 37.40 -48.28 -27.16
N ARG A 137 38.61 -47.75 -27.00
CA ARG A 137 38.91 -46.72 -25.99
C ARG A 137 38.18 -45.41 -26.30
N VAL A 138 38.23 -44.94 -27.54
CA VAL A 138 37.56 -43.71 -27.98
C VAL A 138 36.04 -43.83 -27.79
N LEU A 139 35.44 -44.97 -28.14
CA LEU A 139 34.00 -45.22 -27.94
C LEU A 139 33.60 -45.27 -26.45
N HIS A 140 34.42 -45.90 -25.60
CA HIS A 140 34.19 -45.92 -24.15
C HIS A 140 34.24 -44.51 -23.55
N GLN A 141 35.26 -43.73 -23.94
CA GLN A 141 35.44 -42.36 -23.47
C GLN A 141 34.28 -41.46 -23.93
N LEU A 142 33.91 -41.51 -25.21
CA LEU A 142 32.80 -40.76 -25.79
C LEU A 142 31.47 -41.10 -25.09
N ASN A 143 31.16 -42.38 -24.88
CA ASN A 143 29.92 -42.77 -24.22
C ASN A 143 29.88 -42.36 -22.73
N GLY A 144 31.02 -42.45 -22.03
CA GLY A 144 31.13 -41.98 -20.64
C GLY A 144 30.91 -40.47 -20.52
N GLN A 145 31.56 -39.70 -21.40
CA GLN A 145 31.38 -38.25 -21.49
C GLN A 145 29.94 -37.89 -21.84
N LEU A 146 29.37 -38.49 -22.89
CA LEU A 146 28.01 -38.18 -23.34
C LEU A 146 26.94 -38.56 -22.30
N LYS A 147 27.12 -39.65 -21.55
CA LYS A 147 26.25 -39.98 -20.43
C LYS A 147 26.31 -38.91 -19.33
N SER A 148 27.52 -38.55 -18.90
CA SER A 148 27.71 -37.51 -17.87
C SER A 148 27.07 -36.19 -18.30
N GLU A 149 27.23 -35.79 -19.56
CA GLU A 149 26.63 -34.57 -20.10
C GLU A 149 25.10 -34.66 -20.15
N LEU A 150 24.51 -35.78 -20.59
CA LEU A 150 23.06 -35.96 -20.61
C LEU A 150 22.44 -35.96 -19.20
N ASP A 151 23.10 -36.60 -18.23
CA ASP A 151 22.67 -36.59 -16.82
C ASP A 151 22.71 -35.16 -16.26
N GLN A 152 23.78 -34.40 -16.54
CA GLN A 152 23.88 -33.00 -16.15
C GLN A 152 22.81 -32.12 -16.81
N ILE A 153 22.52 -32.31 -18.10
CA ILE A 153 21.47 -31.56 -18.79
C ILE A 153 20.10 -31.89 -18.16
N SER A 154 19.81 -33.15 -17.84
CA SER A 154 18.55 -33.55 -17.20
C SER A 154 18.33 -32.85 -15.85
N THR A 155 19.36 -32.82 -14.98
CA THR A 155 19.31 -32.09 -13.72
C THR A 155 19.09 -30.59 -13.94
N GLN A 156 19.81 -29.99 -14.88
CA GLN A 156 19.71 -28.56 -15.19
C GLN A 156 18.36 -28.16 -15.78
N VAL A 157 17.76 -29.02 -16.59
CA VAL A 157 16.42 -28.82 -17.15
C VAL A 157 15.36 -28.87 -16.06
N SER A 158 15.48 -29.79 -15.10
CA SER A 158 14.61 -29.87 -13.94
C SER A 158 14.68 -28.60 -13.08
N GLU A 159 15.89 -28.11 -12.79
CA GLU A 159 16.12 -26.86 -12.05
C GLU A 159 15.50 -25.64 -12.75
N VAL A 160 15.69 -25.52 -14.07
CA VAL A 160 15.11 -24.42 -14.85
C VAL A 160 13.58 -24.53 -14.94
N GLN A 161 13.04 -25.75 -14.97
CA GLN A 161 11.60 -26.00 -14.93
C GLN A 161 10.97 -25.56 -13.60
N GLU A 162 11.60 -25.90 -12.48
CA GLU A 162 11.17 -25.47 -11.15
C GLU A 162 11.18 -23.95 -11.03
N ASN A 163 12.28 -23.30 -11.39
CA ASN A 163 12.41 -21.84 -11.36
C ASN A 163 11.37 -21.16 -12.27
N SER A 164 11.13 -21.71 -13.47
CA SER A 164 10.09 -21.17 -14.36
C SER A 164 8.68 -21.32 -13.76
N GLY A 165 8.42 -22.42 -13.05
CA GLY A 165 7.16 -22.60 -12.31
C GLY A 165 6.99 -21.57 -11.20
N GLN A 166 8.04 -21.31 -10.42
CA GLN A 166 8.04 -20.28 -9.37
C GLN A 166 7.81 -18.87 -9.94
N ILE A 167 8.48 -18.52 -11.04
CA ILE A 167 8.29 -17.24 -11.74
C ILE A 167 6.85 -17.12 -12.25
N ALA A 168 6.26 -18.19 -12.81
CA ALA A 168 4.88 -18.16 -13.27
C ALA A 168 3.89 -17.92 -12.11
N ALA A 169 4.08 -18.60 -10.98
CA ALA A 169 3.27 -18.40 -9.78
C ALA A 169 3.41 -16.96 -9.25
N GLY A 170 4.63 -16.44 -9.14
CA GLY A 170 4.86 -15.07 -8.70
C GLY A 170 4.27 -14.02 -9.65
N ALA A 171 4.26 -14.27 -10.96
CA ALA A 171 3.59 -13.41 -11.93
C ALA A 171 2.06 -13.42 -11.78
N GLU A 172 1.47 -14.56 -11.42
CA GLU A 172 0.02 -14.64 -11.12
C GLU A 172 -0.32 -13.85 -9.85
N ASP A 173 0.44 -14.05 -8.77
CA ASP A 173 0.29 -13.28 -7.52
C ASP A 173 0.43 -11.77 -7.78
N GLN A 174 1.40 -11.38 -8.60
CA GLN A 174 1.59 -9.99 -8.99
C GLN A 174 0.42 -9.44 -9.81
N SER A 175 -0.19 -10.26 -10.67
CA SER A 175 -1.39 -9.88 -11.43
C SER A 175 -2.59 -9.63 -10.52
N GLU A 176 -2.80 -10.50 -9.53
CA GLU A 176 -3.85 -10.31 -8.52
C GLU A 176 -3.61 -9.04 -7.70
N ALA A 177 -2.37 -8.82 -7.25
CA ALA A 177 -1.99 -7.63 -6.50
C ALA A 177 -2.20 -6.34 -7.32
N VAL A 178 -1.88 -6.34 -8.62
CA VAL A 178 -2.17 -5.25 -9.54
C VAL A 178 -3.66 -4.97 -9.61
N ASN A 179 -4.50 -6.00 -9.80
CA ASN A 179 -5.95 -5.84 -9.89
C ASN A 179 -6.54 -5.22 -8.62
N ARG A 180 -6.12 -5.73 -7.45
CA ARG A 180 -6.53 -5.17 -6.14
C ARG A 180 -6.08 -3.72 -5.98
N THR A 181 -4.85 -3.41 -6.40
CA THR A 181 -4.31 -2.05 -6.33
C THR A 181 -5.09 -1.09 -7.22
N THR A 182 -5.47 -1.51 -8.44
CA THR A 182 -6.33 -0.72 -9.33
C THR A 182 -7.64 -0.36 -8.64
N THR A 183 -8.32 -1.32 -8.01
CA THR A 183 -9.56 -1.04 -7.27
C THR A 183 -9.36 -0.04 -6.14
N TYR A 184 -8.26 -0.14 -5.39
CA TYR A 184 -7.95 0.85 -4.34
C TYR A 184 -7.68 2.25 -4.91
N VAL A 185 -6.98 2.34 -6.03
CA VAL A 185 -6.70 3.61 -6.71
C VAL A 185 -7.99 4.26 -7.23
N GLU A 186 -8.92 3.49 -7.80
CA GLU A 186 -10.25 3.97 -8.20
C GLU A 186 -11.06 4.49 -6.99
N GLN A 187 -11.04 3.75 -5.87
CA GLN A 187 -11.69 4.18 -4.64
C GLN A 187 -11.08 5.46 -4.06
N LEU A 188 -9.75 5.59 -4.12
CA LEU A 188 -9.04 6.80 -3.68
C LEU A 188 -9.48 8.03 -4.49
N SER A 189 -9.59 7.91 -5.82
CA SER A 189 -10.08 9.01 -6.67
C SER A 189 -11.48 9.48 -6.24
N LEU A 190 -12.42 8.55 -6.04
CA LEU A 190 -13.78 8.86 -5.57
C LEU A 190 -13.77 9.51 -4.18
N GLN A 191 -12.88 9.06 -3.29
CA GLN A 191 -12.75 9.64 -1.95
C GLN A 191 -12.22 11.07 -2.01
N PHE A 192 -11.23 11.38 -2.85
CA PHE A 192 -10.69 12.73 -2.96
C PHE A 192 -11.68 13.71 -3.59
N ASP A 193 -12.49 13.27 -4.56
CA ASP A 193 -13.60 14.06 -5.09
C ASP A 193 -14.62 14.36 -3.98
N SER A 194 -14.99 13.36 -3.17
CA SER A 194 -15.90 13.54 -2.04
C SER A 194 -15.31 14.47 -0.97
N VAL A 195 -14.01 14.38 -0.68
CA VAL A 195 -13.33 15.30 0.24
C VAL A 195 -13.38 16.73 -0.28
N ALA A 196 -13.14 16.96 -1.57
CA ALA A 196 -13.22 18.28 -2.18
C ALA A 196 -14.65 18.85 -2.12
N GLU A 197 -15.67 18.05 -2.40
CA GLU A 197 -17.07 18.47 -2.28
C GLU A 197 -17.45 18.82 -0.84
N ASN A 198 -17.07 17.96 0.11
CA ASN A 198 -17.30 18.20 1.54
C ASN A 198 -16.57 19.45 2.05
N ALA A 199 -15.35 19.69 1.59
CA ALA A 199 -14.61 20.91 1.90
C ALA A 199 -15.35 22.15 1.37
N ASN A 200 -15.83 22.13 0.12
CA ASN A 200 -16.63 23.23 -0.43
C ASN A 200 -17.95 23.45 0.34
N ALA A 201 -18.62 22.38 0.77
CA ALA A 201 -19.81 22.48 1.62
C ALA A 201 -19.48 23.08 2.99
N ALA A 202 -18.41 22.63 3.64
CA ALA A 202 -17.94 23.15 4.92
C ALA A 202 -17.54 24.64 4.81
N GLN A 203 -16.91 25.05 3.70
CA GLN A 203 -16.54 26.44 3.45
C GLN A 203 -17.77 27.33 3.40
N ARG A 204 -18.81 26.92 2.66
CA ARG A 204 -20.08 27.66 2.58
C ARG A 204 -20.74 27.79 3.95
N SER A 205 -20.74 26.71 4.74
CA SER A 205 -21.28 26.72 6.10
C SER A 205 -20.50 27.66 7.03
N ALA A 206 -19.17 27.65 6.97
CA ALA A 206 -18.32 28.54 7.77
C ALA A 206 -18.52 30.02 7.39
N LEU A 207 -18.59 30.33 6.09
CA LEU A 207 -18.91 31.67 5.61
C LEU A 207 -20.29 32.13 6.10
N LYS A 208 -21.30 31.25 6.02
CA LYS A 208 -22.65 31.58 6.50
C LYS A 208 -22.69 31.80 8.01
N ALA A 209 -21.98 30.99 8.78
CA ALA A 209 -21.85 31.16 10.22
C ALA A 209 -21.17 32.50 10.57
N GLY A 210 -20.11 32.88 9.84
CA GLY A 210 -19.46 34.17 9.99
C GLY A 210 -20.38 35.35 9.67
N GLU A 211 -21.19 35.24 8.61
CA GLU A 211 -22.19 36.25 8.26
C GLU A 211 -23.24 36.41 9.37
N VAL A 212 -23.79 35.31 9.88
CA VAL A 212 -24.77 35.31 10.98
C VAL A 212 -24.18 35.91 12.25
N ALA A 213 -22.93 35.56 12.59
CA ALA A 213 -22.23 36.14 13.73
C ALA A 213 -22.03 37.65 13.58
N SER A 214 -21.69 38.12 12.37
CA SER A 214 -21.56 39.55 12.07
C SER A 214 -22.89 40.29 12.18
N GLN A 215 -23.98 39.71 11.67
CA GLN A 215 -25.33 40.28 11.79
C GLN A 215 -25.76 40.35 13.27
N ALA A 216 -25.59 39.27 14.02
CA ALA A 216 -25.89 39.22 15.44
C ALA A 216 -25.06 40.26 16.23
N ARG A 217 -23.79 40.45 15.86
CA ARG A 217 -22.93 41.46 16.49
C ARG A 217 -23.47 42.87 16.25
N SER A 218 -23.89 43.19 15.02
CA SER A 218 -24.50 44.48 14.71
C SER A 218 -25.80 44.71 15.49
N MET A 219 -26.64 43.68 15.65
CA MET A 219 -27.84 43.77 16.49
C MET A 219 -27.50 44.04 17.96
N VAL A 220 -26.46 43.41 18.50
CA VAL A 220 -25.98 43.67 19.88
C VAL A 220 -25.44 45.09 20.01
N GLU A 221 -24.72 45.60 19.00
CA GLU A 221 -24.23 46.99 19.00
C GLU A 221 -25.39 48.00 19.03
N GLN A 222 -26.44 47.78 18.23
CA GLN A 222 -27.67 48.61 18.29
C GLN A 222 -28.37 48.51 19.67
N HIS A 223 -28.39 47.32 20.26
CA HIS A 223 -28.99 47.13 21.58
C HIS A 223 -28.20 47.83 22.69
N LEU A 224 -26.86 47.84 22.60
CA LEU A 224 -26.00 48.60 23.51
C LEU A 224 -26.31 50.10 23.46
N GLU A 225 -26.53 50.66 22.27
CA GLU A 225 -26.95 52.07 22.11
C GLU A 225 -28.31 52.33 22.77
N HIS A 226 -29.27 51.41 22.60
CA HIS A 226 -30.59 51.52 23.23
C HIS A 226 -30.54 51.47 24.75
N ILE A 227 -29.72 50.58 25.31
CA ILE A 227 -29.54 50.46 26.77
C ILE A 227 -28.82 51.68 27.32
N ASP A 228 -27.85 52.25 26.60
CA ASP A 228 -27.20 53.50 27.02
C ASP A 228 -28.18 54.69 27.05
N GLY A 229 -29.06 54.78 26.05
CA GLY A 229 -30.16 55.74 26.07
C GLY A 229 -31.14 55.48 27.22
N PHE A 230 -31.41 54.22 27.55
CA PHE A 230 -32.24 53.86 28.69
C PHE A 230 -31.59 54.25 30.04
N ARG A 231 -30.28 54.01 30.22
CA ARG A 231 -29.50 54.49 31.37
C ARG A 231 -29.69 55.99 31.59
N THR A 232 -29.53 56.78 30.54
CA THR A 232 -29.70 58.25 30.61
C THR A 232 -31.12 58.66 31.03
N ARG A 233 -32.14 57.92 30.60
CA ARG A 233 -33.55 58.17 30.99
C ARG A 233 -33.80 57.82 32.46
N VAL A 234 -33.26 56.71 32.96
CA VAL A 234 -33.34 56.33 34.38
C VAL A 234 -32.67 57.39 35.26
N GLU A 235 -31.45 57.81 34.92
CA GLU A 235 -30.75 58.89 35.63
C GLU A 235 -31.51 60.23 35.58
N GLY A 236 -32.19 60.50 34.47
CA GLY A 236 -33.09 61.66 34.33
C GLY A 236 -34.33 61.57 35.22
N ALA A 237 -34.96 60.40 35.33
CA ALA A 237 -36.11 60.15 36.18
C ALA A 237 -35.75 60.24 37.67
N GLU A 238 -34.63 59.65 38.08
CA GLU A 238 -34.12 59.74 39.45
C GLU A 238 -33.92 61.20 39.87
N ARG A 239 -33.29 62.02 39.02
CA ARG A 239 -33.12 63.47 39.30
C ARG A 239 -34.44 64.20 39.47
N LYS A 240 -35.46 63.89 38.66
CA LYS A 240 -36.79 64.50 38.77
C LYS A 240 -37.51 64.09 40.05
N LEU A 241 -37.41 62.82 40.44
CA LEU A 241 -37.98 62.32 41.69
C LEU A 241 -37.31 62.94 42.91
N ARG A 242 -35.98 63.05 42.93
CA ARG A 242 -35.25 63.76 44.00
C ARG A 242 -35.72 65.21 44.13
N ALA A 243 -35.84 65.93 43.01
CA ALA A 243 -36.37 67.29 43.01
C ALA A 243 -37.84 67.39 43.47
N LEU A 244 -38.65 66.36 43.21
CA LEU A 244 -40.02 66.27 43.74
C LEU A 244 -40.01 66.06 45.25
N GLY A 245 -39.13 65.19 45.76
CA GLY A 245 -38.92 64.97 47.20
C GLY A 245 -38.58 66.27 47.92
N GLU A 246 -37.58 67.01 47.45
CA GLU A 246 -37.17 68.31 48.00
C GLU A 246 -38.32 69.34 48.00
N ARG A 247 -39.11 69.39 46.91
CA ARG A 247 -40.27 70.29 46.82
C ARG A 247 -41.39 69.89 47.78
N THR A 248 -41.60 68.60 47.96
CA THR A 248 -42.65 68.06 48.84
C THR A 248 -42.28 68.29 50.30
N GLU A 249 -41.00 68.15 50.65
CA GLU A 249 -40.45 68.54 51.97
C GLU A 249 -40.66 70.03 52.26
N ALA A 250 -40.37 70.91 51.30
CA ALA A 250 -40.63 72.34 51.44
C ALA A 250 -42.13 72.66 51.64
N ILE A 251 -43.03 71.95 50.97
CA ILE A 251 -44.48 72.09 51.18
C ILE A 251 -44.87 71.60 52.58
N GLY A 252 -44.30 70.49 53.06
CA GLY A 252 -44.50 69.99 54.41
C GLY A 252 -44.21 71.05 55.48
N ALA A 253 -43.06 71.72 55.39
CA ALA A 253 -42.69 72.81 56.30
C ALA A 253 -43.68 74.01 56.27
N ILE A 254 -44.24 74.32 55.10
CA ILE A 254 -45.29 75.35 54.97
C ILE A 254 -46.59 74.89 55.65
N VAL A 255 -47.00 73.64 55.46
CA VAL A 255 -48.23 73.07 56.07
C VAL A 255 -48.12 73.02 57.59
N GLU A 256 -46.95 72.68 58.14
CA GLU A 256 -46.67 72.78 59.58
C GLU A 256 -46.84 74.21 60.10
N THR A 257 -46.28 75.19 59.36
CA THR A 257 -46.40 76.62 59.70
C THR A 257 -47.86 77.08 59.70
N ILE A 258 -48.65 76.70 58.69
CA ILE A 258 -50.07 77.05 58.63
C ILE A 258 -50.83 76.38 59.77
N THR A 259 -50.52 75.13 60.11
CA THR A 259 -51.15 74.44 61.24
C THR A 259 -50.86 75.17 62.55
N ALA A 260 -49.63 75.63 62.76
CA ALA A 260 -49.28 76.46 63.92
C ALA A 260 -50.03 77.80 63.94
N ILE A 261 -50.20 78.46 62.79
CA ILE A 261 -50.98 79.70 62.65
C ILE A 261 -52.46 79.45 62.98
N SER A 262 -53.06 78.38 62.44
CA SER A 262 -54.46 78.02 62.70
C SER A 262 -54.69 77.73 64.18
N SER A 263 -53.81 76.95 64.84
CA SER A 263 -53.89 76.73 66.30
C SER A 263 -53.74 78.01 67.10
N ARG A 264 -52.84 78.93 66.69
CA ARG A 264 -52.70 80.23 67.36
C ARG A 264 -53.92 81.13 67.16
N THR A 265 -54.53 81.07 65.98
CA THR A 265 -55.73 81.83 65.64
C THR A 265 -56.95 81.31 66.41
N ASP A 266 -57.08 80.00 66.54
CA ASP A 266 -58.09 79.35 67.37
C ASP A 266 -58.00 79.80 68.84
N LEU A 267 -56.79 79.79 69.41
CA LEU A 267 -56.54 80.30 70.77
C LEU A 267 -56.85 81.81 70.91
N LEU A 268 -56.50 82.62 69.92
CA LEU A 268 -56.82 84.06 69.91
C LEU A 268 -58.33 84.30 69.86
N ALA A 269 -59.04 83.54 69.01
CA ALA A 269 -60.48 83.61 68.85
C ALA A 269 -61.22 83.15 70.12
N LEU A 270 -60.72 82.10 70.78
CA LEU A 270 -61.22 81.66 72.08
C LEU A 270 -61.07 82.75 73.15
N ASN A 271 -59.88 83.36 73.25
CA ASN A 271 -59.63 84.46 74.18
C ASN A 271 -60.54 85.67 73.89
N ALA A 272 -60.74 86.01 72.61
CA ALA A 272 -61.66 87.07 72.21
C ALA A 272 -63.12 86.74 72.57
N SER A 273 -63.56 85.49 72.39
CA SER A 273 -64.91 85.03 72.75
C SER A 273 -65.14 85.12 74.26
N ILE A 274 -64.16 84.73 75.09
CA ILE A 274 -64.20 84.86 76.55
C ILE A 274 -64.31 86.34 76.96
N GLU A 275 -63.50 87.22 76.37
CA GLU A 275 -63.51 88.65 76.73
C GLU A 275 -64.79 89.35 76.23
N SER A 276 -65.38 88.86 75.14
CA SER A 276 -66.69 89.30 74.65
C SER A 276 -67.82 88.97 75.63
N ILE A 277 -67.77 87.79 76.26
CA ILE A 277 -68.71 87.38 77.31
C ILE A 277 -68.54 88.29 78.55
N ARG A 278 -67.31 88.66 78.90
CA ARG A 278 -67.02 89.59 80.01
C ARG A 278 -67.55 91.00 79.79
N ALA A 279 -67.55 91.50 78.55
CA ALA A 279 -68.06 92.83 78.21
C ALA A 279 -69.60 92.95 78.24
N GLY A 280 -70.34 91.86 78.47
CA GLY A 280 -71.80 91.85 78.59
C GLY A 280 -72.50 92.23 77.29
N GLU A 281 -73.56 93.04 77.37
CA GLU A 281 -74.39 93.44 76.21
C GLU A 281 -73.58 94.19 75.12
N GLN A 282 -72.51 94.90 75.48
CA GLN A 282 -71.63 95.61 74.53
C GLN A 282 -70.71 94.67 73.74
N GLY A 283 -70.44 93.46 74.25
CA GLY A 283 -69.56 92.47 73.62
C GLY A 283 -70.29 91.48 72.70
N ARG A 284 -71.62 91.55 72.62
CA ARG A 284 -72.46 90.53 71.97
C ARG A 284 -72.17 90.37 70.47
N GLY A 285 -71.93 91.47 69.76
CA GLY A 285 -71.51 91.45 68.35
C GLY A 285 -70.09 90.88 68.15
N PHE A 286 -69.17 91.18 69.08
CA PHE A 286 -67.81 90.65 69.05
C PHE A 286 -67.75 89.15 69.36
N SER A 287 -68.61 88.64 70.24
CA SER A 287 -68.70 87.21 70.55
C SER A 287 -69.06 86.37 69.33
N ILE A 288 -69.99 86.85 68.50
CA ILE A 288 -70.39 86.15 67.26
C ILE A 288 -69.21 86.09 66.28
N VAL A 289 -68.48 87.20 66.11
CA VAL A 289 -67.30 87.24 65.23
C VAL A 289 -66.20 86.33 65.77
N ALA A 290 -65.94 86.34 67.07
CA ALA A 290 -64.92 85.49 67.69
C ALA A 290 -65.24 84.00 67.53
N GLU A 291 -66.49 83.58 67.67
CA GLU A 291 -66.89 82.18 67.45
C GLU A 291 -66.77 81.76 65.98
N GLU A 292 -67.10 82.65 65.03
CA GLU A 292 -66.92 82.37 63.60
C GLU A 292 -65.43 82.27 63.22
N VAL A 293 -64.57 83.13 63.77
CA VAL A 293 -63.10 83.04 63.58
C VAL A 293 -62.55 81.75 64.19
N ARG A 294 -63.05 81.34 65.36
CA ARG A 294 -62.67 80.08 66.02
C ARG A 294 -63.00 78.88 65.13
N LYS A 295 -64.23 78.83 64.62
CA LYS A 295 -64.70 77.80 63.70
C LYS A 295 -63.89 77.75 62.40
N LEU A 296 -63.55 78.91 61.82
CA LEU A 296 -62.67 79.00 60.64
C LEU A 296 -61.26 78.48 60.94
N ALA A 297 -60.72 78.77 62.12
CA ALA A 297 -59.41 78.28 62.55
C ALA A 297 -59.40 76.75 62.77
N GLU A 298 -60.45 76.20 63.39
CA GLU A 298 -60.63 74.74 63.52
C GLU A 298 -60.75 74.06 62.16
N GLN A 299 -61.53 74.64 61.23
CA GLN A 299 -61.66 74.15 59.86
C GLN A 299 -60.32 74.21 59.09
N ALA A 300 -59.58 75.32 59.22
CA ALA A 300 -58.27 75.48 58.60
C ALA A 300 -57.27 74.45 59.15
N ALA A 301 -57.27 74.18 60.47
CA ALA A 301 -56.43 73.17 61.09
C ALA A 301 -56.81 71.74 60.63
N GLN A 302 -58.09 71.45 60.46
CA GLN A 302 -58.54 70.17 59.91
C GLN A 302 -58.09 69.99 58.46
N ALA A 303 -58.24 71.03 57.64
CA ALA A 303 -57.80 71.01 56.24
C ALA A 303 -56.27 70.84 56.12
N THR A 304 -55.47 71.56 56.93
CA THR A 304 -54.01 71.37 56.91
C THR A 304 -53.57 69.98 57.37
N ARG A 305 -54.27 69.36 58.33
CA ARG A 305 -53.98 67.94 58.69
C ARG A 305 -54.21 67.00 57.51
N GLN A 306 -55.29 67.17 56.76
CA GLN A 306 -55.55 66.36 55.56
C GLN A 306 -54.45 66.57 54.50
N VAL A 307 -54.02 67.81 54.29
CA VAL A 307 -52.90 68.11 53.38
C VAL A 307 -51.59 67.50 53.90
N SER A 308 -51.33 67.56 55.20
CA SER A 308 -50.13 66.95 55.81
C SER A 308 -50.07 65.44 55.55
N ASN A 309 -51.18 64.72 55.73
CA ASN A 309 -51.24 63.29 55.43
C ASN A 309 -50.99 63.00 53.95
N LEU A 310 -51.50 63.84 53.04
CA LEU A 310 -51.24 63.70 51.60
C LEU A 310 -49.76 63.94 51.28
N ILE A 311 -49.13 64.93 51.91
CA ILE A 311 -47.71 65.22 51.74
C ILE A 311 -46.84 64.06 52.23
N GLU A 312 -47.14 63.48 53.39
CA GLU A 312 -46.43 62.30 53.92
C GLU A 312 -46.57 61.08 53.00
N THR A 313 -47.76 60.89 52.42
CA THR A 313 -48.01 59.83 51.42
C THR A 313 -47.15 60.07 50.17
N ILE A 314 -47.15 61.29 49.61
CA ILE A 314 -46.35 61.65 48.45
C ILE A 314 -44.85 61.48 48.72
N GLN A 315 -44.36 61.85 49.92
CA GLN A 315 -42.97 61.64 50.32
C GLN A 315 -42.61 60.15 50.31
N THR A 316 -43.45 59.32 50.94
CA THR A 316 -43.24 57.87 51.01
C THR A 316 -43.19 57.25 49.60
N GLU A 317 -44.17 57.57 48.75
CA GLU A 317 -44.22 57.08 47.36
C GLU A 317 -43.03 57.57 46.52
N THR A 318 -42.55 58.80 46.78
CA THR A 318 -41.36 59.36 46.11
C THR A 318 -40.09 58.63 46.54
N ASP A 319 -39.92 58.35 47.83
CA ASP A 319 -38.77 57.60 48.35
C ASP A 319 -38.73 56.16 47.83
N GLU A 320 -39.89 55.49 47.80
CA GLU A 320 -40.04 54.17 47.18
C GLU A 320 -39.65 54.21 45.69
N SER A 321 -40.12 55.22 44.97
CA SER A 321 -39.78 55.41 43.55
C SER A 321 -38.28 55.66 43.34
N ILE A 322 -37.60 56.40 44.23
CA ILE A 322 -36.15 56.62 44.16
C ILE A 322 -35.38 55.32 44.38
N ARG A 323 -35.81 54.47 45.33
CA ARG A 323 -35.19 53.15 45.56
C ARG A 323 -35.36 52.25 44.33
N ALA A 324 -36.56 52.20 43.75
CA ALA A 324 -36.82 51.44 42.52
C ALA A 324 -35.96 51.93 41.34
N MET A 325 -35.73 53.24 41.20
CA MET A 325 -34.82 53.78 40.18
C MET A 325 -33.36 53.36 40.43
N ALA A 326 -32.92 53.29 41.70
CA ALA A 326 -31.57 52.87 42.04
C ALA A 326 -31.33 51.39 41.68
N GLU A 327 -32.30 50.52 41.94
CA GLU A 327 -32.29 49.11 41.52
C GLU A 327 -32.25 48.98 39.99
N GLN A 328 -33.13 49.70 39.28
CA GLN A 328 -33.13 49.71 37.81
C GLN A 328 -31.79 50.17 37.22
N ARG A 329 -31.12 51.13 37.84
CA ARG A 329 -29.80 51.59 37.41
C ARG A 329 -28.74 50.49 37.52
N GLU A 330 -28.80 49.67 38.57
CA GLU A 330 -27.91 48.53 38.75
C GLU A 330 -28.18 47.44 37.71
N ASP A 331 -29.45 47.12 37.46
CA ASP A 331 -29.87 46.17 36.41
C ASP A 331 -29.36 46.58 35.03
N VAL A 332 -29.50 47.86 34.68
CA VAL A 332 -29.01 48.41 33.42
C VAL A 332 -27.49 48.30 33.30
N HIS A 333 -26.75 48.54 34.39
CA HIS A 333 -25.30 48.40 34.40
C HIS A 333 -24.87 46.94 34.20
N ALA A 334 -25.55 46.00 34.86
CA ALA A 334 -25.31 44.58 34.70
C ALA A 334 -25.60 44.12 33.26
N GLU A 335 -26.67 44.61 32.65
CA GLU A 335 -27.05 44.27 31.28
C GLU A 335 -26.05 44.80 30.23
N LEU A 336 -25.55 46.05 30.39
CA LEU A 336 -24.47 46.58 29.55
C LEU A 336 -23.23 45.68 29.57
N LYS A 337 -22.85 45.17 30.75
CA LYS A 337 -21.71 44.26 30.89
C LYS A 337 -21.95 42.93 30.18
N ARG A 338 -23.14 42.35 30.31
CA ARG A 338 -23.53 41.11 29.62
C ARG A 338 -23.50 41.28 28.10
N MET A 339 -24.13 42.34 27.58
CA MET A 339 -24.16 42.61 26.14
C MET A 339 -22.77 42.87 25.57
N SER A 340 -21.89 43.57 26.29
CA SER A 340 -20.49 43.75 25.86
C SER A 340 -19.72 42.43 25.80
N SER A 341 -19.97 41.50 26.74
CA SER A 341 -19.42 40.15 26.68
C SER A 341 -19.94 39.38 25.47
N THR A 342 -21.25 39.44 25.19
CA THR A 342 -21.85 38.80 24.00
C THR A 342 -21.25 39.35 22.71
N ARG A 343 -21.05 40.68 22.59
CA ARG A 343 -20.38 41.31 21.45
C ARG A 343 -18.98 40.75 21.22
N ASN A 344 -18.19 40.59 22.29
CA ASN A 344 -16.84 40.02 22.19
C ASN A 344 -16.88 38.55 21.75
N GLN A 345 -17.79 37.74 22.29
CA GLN A 345 -17.96 36.33 21.90
C GLN A 345 -18.37 36.17 20.44
N LEU A 346 -19.27 37.02 19.94
CA LEU A 346 -19.65 37.04 18.53
C LEU A 346 -18.48 37.46 17.63
N GLY A 347 -17.62 38.37 18.10
CA GLY A 347 -16.36 38.70 17.44
C GLY A 347 -15.43 37.49 17.29
N LEU A 348 -15.24 36.74 18.38
CA LEU A 348 -14.43 35.51 18.37
C LEU A 348 -15.03 34.43 17.44
N ILE A 349 -16.35 34.28 17.39
CA ILE A 349 -17.01 33.37 16.44
C ILE A 349 -16.68 33.78 15.00
N GLY A 350 -16.72 35.07 14.69
CA GLY A 350 -16.36 35.59 13.36
C GLY A 350 -14.91 35.24 12.98
N GLU A 351 -13.97 35.42 13.89
CA GLU A 351 -12.55 35.08 13.69
C GLU A 351 -12.35 33.57 13.46
N THR A 352 -12.95 32.72 14.31
CA THR A 352 -12.90 31.25 14.17
C THR A 352 -13.52 30.79 12.84
N CYS A 353 -14.57 31.45 12.36
CA CYS A 353 -15.16 31.15 11.05
C CYS A 353 -14.20 31.47 9.90
N GLN A 354 -13.49 32.60 9.97
CA GLN A 354 -12.47 32.96 8.98
C GLN A 354 -11.29 32.00 8.99
N GLU A 355 -10.81 31.62 10.17
CA GLU A 355 -9.75 30.60 10.29
C GLU A 355 -10.20 29.26 9.71
N SER A 356 -11.45 28.85 9.99
CA SER A 356 -12.03 27.62 9.43
C SER A 356 -12.06 27.66 7.91
N VAL A 357 -12.44 28.79 7.31
CA VAL A 357 -12.41 28.97 5.84
C VAL A 357 -11.01 28.77 5.29
N ALA A 358 -9.98 29.36 5.91
CA ALA A 358 -8.59 29.19 5.46
C ALA A 358 -8.12 27.73 5.55
N ARG A 359 -8.40 27.06 6.68
CA ARG A 359 -8.06 25.63 6.85
C ARG A 359 -8.78 24.73 5.84
N ILE A 360 -10.03 25.05 5.52
CA ILE A 360 -10.81 24.30 4.52
C ILE A 360 -10.25 24.49 3.10
N GLN A 361 -9.77 25.69 2.76
CA GLN A 361 -9.08 25.93 1.49
C GLN A 361 -7.81 25.09 1.37
N ASP A 362 -7.05 24.95 2.46
CA ASP A 362 -5.89 24.05 2.49
C ASP A 362 -6.28 22.57 2.28
N ILE A 363 -7.39 22.12 2.87
CA ILE A 363 -7.92 20.76 2.64
C ILE A 363 -8.27 20.57 1.16
N SER A 364 -9.00 21.51 0.55
CA SER A 364 -9.35 21.42 -0.87
C SER A 364 -8.10 21.37 -1.77
N ARG A 365 -7.08 22.17 -1.44
CA ARG A 365 -5.79 22.17 -2.16
C ARG A 365 -5.07 20.82 -2.02
N LEU A 366 -4.99 20.27 -0.81
CA LEU A 366 -4.37 18.98 -0.55
C LEU A 366 -5.12 17.83 -1.24
N ALA A 367 -6.46 17.87 -1.24
CA ALA A 367 -7.28 16.90 -1.97
C ALA A 367 -6.97 16.92 -3.49
N GLY A 368 -6.86 18.11 -4.09
CA GLY A 368 -6.45 18.25 -5.49
C GLY A 368 -5.05 17.70 -5.77
N GLN A 369 -4.08 17.96 -4.89
CA GLN A 369 -2.74 17.38 -5.01
C GLN A 369 -2.75 15.85 -4.92
N GLN A 370 -3.55 15.30 -4.02
CA GLN A 370 -3.65 13.87 -3.81
C GLN A 370 -4.37 13.16 -4.98
N LEU A 371 -5.31 13.84 -5.64
CA LEU A 371 -5.92 13.35 -6.88
C LEU A 371 -4.88 13.22 -8.00
N HIS A 372 -3.98 14.19 -8.15
CA HIS A 372 -2.86 14.08 -9.10
C HIS A 372 -1.93 12.90 -8.79
N LEU A 373 -1.55 12.71 -7.52
CA LEU A 373 -0.75 11.54 -7.12
C LEU A 373 -1.47 10.21 -7.41
N THR A 374 -2.79 10.19 -7.29
CA THR A 374 -3.61 9.02 -7.61
C THR A 374 -3.58 8.74 -9.12
N GLN A 375 -3.57 9.76 -9.97
CA GLN A 375 -3.37 9.62 -11.42
C GLN A 375 -2.00 9.01 -11.76
N ASP A 376 -0.94 9.45 -11.07
CA ASP A 376 0.41 8.89 -11.25
C ASP A 376 0.47 7.41 -10.83
N LEU A 377 -0.27 7.04 -9.77
CA LEU A 377 -0.41 5.64 -9.35
C LEU A 377 -1.10 4.79 -10.42
N VAL A 378 -2.14 5.29 -11.10
CA VAL A 378 -2.77 4.57 -12.23
C VAL A 378 -1.72 4.21 -13.28
N VAL A 379 -0.90 5.18 -13.69
CA VAL A 379 0.15 4.96 -14.69
C VAL A 379 1.20 3.95 -14.20
N ALA A 380 1.59 4.02 -12.91
CA ALA A 380 2.51 3.08 -12.31
C ALA A 380 1.95 1.65 -12.30
N VAL A 381 0.69 1.48 -11.92
CA VAL A 381 0.01 0.18 -11.88
C VAL A 381 -0.15 -0.40 -13.30
N GLU A 382 -0.43 0.43 -14.30
CA GLU A 382 -0.50 0.00 -15.69
C GLU A 382 0.85 -0.52 -16.20
N ARG A 383 1.95 0.18 -15.90
CA ARG A 383 3.32 -0.26 -16.21
C ARG A 383 3.69 -1.59 -15.53
N ILE A 384 3.25 -1.78 -14.28
CA ILE A 384 3.45 -3.06 -13.58
C ILE A 384 2.63 -4.16 -14.28
N SER A 385 1.37 -3.89 -14.63
CA SER A 385 0.53 -4.86 -15.36
C SER A 385 1.18 -5.29 -16.68
N GLU A 386 1.71 -4.35 -17.45
CA GLU A 386 2.42 -4.61 -18.70
C GLU A 386 3.67 -5.47 -18.46
N THR A 387 4.45 -5.14 -17.42
CA THR A 387 5.63 -5.91 -17.03
C THR A 387 5.27 -7.34 -16.62
N THR A 388 4.21 -7.53 -15.84
CA THR A 388 3.71 -8.85 -15.43
C THR A 388 3.28 -9.69 -16.63
N ARG A 389 2.56 -9.09 -17.60
CA ARG A 389 2.20 -9.79 -18.86
C ARG A 389 3.45 -10.22 -19.64
N SER A 390 4.47 -9.36 -19.70
CA SER A 390 5.74 -9.67 -20.35
C SER A 390 6.46 -10.83 -19.66
N ILE A 391 6.53 -10.83 -18.31
CA ILE A 391 7.11 -11.93 -17.54
C ILE A 391 6.38 -13.23 -17.85
N ARG A 392 5.05 -13.25 -17.79
CA ARG A 392 4.26 -14.45 -18.09
C ARG A 392 4.55 -15.01 -19.48
N SER A 393 4.55 -14.16 -20.50
CA SER A 393 4.88 -14.57 -21.88
C SER A 393 6.30 -15.14 -22.01
N ARG A 394 7.28 -14.55 -21.33
CA ARG A 394 8.67 -15.04 -21.32
C ARG A 394 8.78 -16.39 -20.62
N THR A 395 8.07 -16.58 -19.51
CA THR A 395 8.03 -17.84 -18.76
C THR A 395 7.36 -18.96 -19.57
N GLU A 396 6.29 -18.66 -20.32
CA GLU A 396 5.68 -19.62 -21.25
C GLU A 396 6.66 -20.05 -22.35
N GLY A 397 7.40 -19.10 -22.93
CA GLY A 397 8.45 -19.38 -23.93
C GLY A 397 9.63 -20.20 -23.38
N ALA A 398 10.04 -19.91 -22.14
CA ALA A 398 11.03 -20.73 -21.42
C ALA A 398 10.49 -22.15 -21.20
N GLY A 399 9.24 -22.30 -20.75
CA GLY A 399 8.57 -23.58 -20.58
C GLY A 399 8.53 -24.43 -21.85
N TRP A 400 8.26 -23.82 -23.01
CA TRP A 400 8.32 -24.54 -24.30
C TRP A 400 9.74 -25.02 -24.62
N THR A 401 10.74 -24.18 -24.39
CA THR A 401 12.15 -24.50 -24.65
C THR A 401 12.63 -25.65 -23.76
N ILE A 402 12.29 -25.61 -22.47
CA ILE A 402 12.60 -26.65 -21.47
C ILE A 402 12.02 -28.00 -21.92
N ARG A 403 10.71 -28.05 -22.22
CA ARG A 403 10.05 -29.29 -22.71
C ARG A 403 10.71 -29.84 -23.96
N SER A 404 11.09 -28.95 -24.89
CA SER A 404 11.81 -29.37 -26.09
C SER A 404 13.15 -30.00 -25.73
N ILE A 405 13.95 -29.39 -24.85
CA ILE A 405 15.24 -29.96 -24.42
C ILE A 405 15.02 -31.31 -23.72
N SER A 406 14.06 -31.43 -22.80
CA SER A 406 13.74 -32.71 -22.12
C SER A 406 13.46 -33.83 -23.10
N GLN A 407 12.58 -33.58 -24.09
CA GLN A 407 12.23 -34.57 -25.12
C GLN A 407 13.46 -35.03 -25.91
N HIS A 408 14.34 -34.10 -26.22
CA HIS A 408 15.54 -34.39 -26.98
C HIS A 408 16.62 -35.13 -26.18
N VAL A 409 16.77 -34.81 -24.88
CA VAL A 409 17.64 -35.57 -23.96
C VAL A 409 17.17 -37.02 -23.85
N GLU A 410 15.86 -37.23 -23.70
CA GLU A 410 15.27 -38.58 -23.65
C GLU A 410 15.51 -39.35 -24.95
N THR A 411 15.30 -38.69 -26.09
CA THR A 411 15.56 -39.28 -27.41
C THR A 411 17.03 -39.67 -27.56
N LEU A 412 17.96 -38.80 -27.16
CA LEU A 412 19.40 -39.09 -27.18
C LEU A 412 19.75 -40.27 -26.28
N ASN A 413 19.19 -40.30 -25.07
CA ASN A 413 19.42 -41.39 -24.13
C ASN A 413 18.96 -42.75 -24.70
N HIS A 414 17.80 -42.78 -25.36
CA HIS A 414 17.28 -43.97 -26.05
C HIS A 414 18.20 -44.39 -27.21
N THR A 415 18.69 -43.44 -28.03
CA THR A 415 19.59 -43.76 -29.16
C THR A 415 20.96 -44.31 -28.73
N LEU A 416 21.42 -43.98 -27.52
CA LEU A 416 22.69 -44.46 -26.98
C LEU A 416 22.58 -45.79 -26.23
N ALA A 417 21.36 -46.24 -25.91
CA ALA A 417 21.14 -47.48 -25.17
C ALA A 417 21.73 -48.73 -25.87
N PRO A 418 21.62 -48.92 -27.20
CA PRO A 418 22.22 -50.06 -27.89
C PRO A 418 23.76 -50.07 -27.83
N LEU A 419 24.40 -48.91 -27.92
CA LEU A 419 25.87 -48.78 -27.80
C LEU A 419 26.34 -49.22 -26.40
N ARG A 420 25.60 -48.83 -25.36
CA ARG A 420 25.89 -49.23 -23.97
C ARG A 420 25.72 -50.73 -23.76
N ALA A 421 24.60 -51.29 -24.26
CA ALA A 421 24.32 -52.72 -24.17
C ALA A 421 25.39 -53.54 -24.90
N GLY A 422 25.82 -53.08 -26.09
CA GLY A 422 26.95 -53.64 -26.82
C GLY A 422 28.22 -53.66 -25.97
N MET A 423 28.69 -52.50 -25.49
CA MET A 423 29.93 -52.42 -24.70
C MET A 423 29.94 -53.27 -23.42
N GLN A 424 28.81 -53.38 -22.72
CA GLN A 424 28.69 -54.24 -21.54
C GLN A 424 28.83 -55.73 -21.87
N ALA A 425 28.34 -56.15 -23.04
CA ALA A 425 28.45 -57.53 -23.50
C ALA A 425 29.90 -57.96 -23.83
N GLU A 426 30.81 -57.10 -24.34
CA GLU A 426 32.25 -57.48 -24.47
C GLU A 426 32.81 -57.61 -23.09
N ASN A 427 32.52 -56.67 -22.20
CA ASN A 427 33.26 -56.63 -20.95
C ASN A 427 33.02 -57.94 -20.18
N HIS A 428 31.85 -58.55 -20.38
CA HIS A 428 31.55 -59.92 -19.99
C HIS A 428 32.24 -60.99 -20.86
N ARG A 429 32.21 -60.91 -22.20
CA ARG A 429 32.89 -61.89 -23.09
C ARG A 429 34.42 -61.90 -22.98
N GLY A 430 35.04 -60.75 -22.78
CA GLY A 430 36.47 -60.54 -22.55
C GLY A 430 36.91 -61.11 -21.22
N ARG A 431 36.14 -60.87 -20.15
CA ARG A 431 36.35 -61.51 -18.83
C ARG A 431 36.20 -63.03 -18.90
N GLN A 432 35.25 -63.54 -19.68
CA GLN A 432 35.09 -64.98 -19.90
C GLN A 432 36.24 -65.57 -20.72
N ARG A 433 36.76 -64.86 -21.74
CA ARG A 433 37.92 -65.27 -22.53
C ARG A 433 39.22 -65.26 -21.73
N THR A 434 39.44 -64.27 -20.87
CA THR A 434 40.61 -64.26 -19.96
C THR A 434 40.52 -65.39 -18.94
N ASN A 435 39.34 -65.66 -18.37
CA ASN A 435 39.16 -66.81 -17.47
C ASN A 435 39.35 -68.16 -18.21
N ALA A 436 38.90 -68.27 -19.47
CA ALA A 436 39.08 -69.49 -20.27
C ALA A 436 40.53 -69.71 -20.72
N ALA A 437 41.27 -68.63 -21.03
CA ALA A 437 42.69 -68.69 -21.36
C ALA A 437 43.53 -69.12 -20.15
N ASP A 438 43.24 -68.58 -18.96
CA ASP A 438 43.90 -68.93 -17.70
C ASP A 438 43.62 -70.40 -17.29
N LEU A 439 42.43 -70.92 -17.60
CA LEU A 439 42.08 -72.34 -17.46
C LEU A 439 42.76 -73.26 -18.48
N SER A 440 43.07 -72.75 -19.68
CA SER A 440 43.76 -73.52 -20.73
C SER A 440 45.27 -73.58 -20.53
N ASP A 441 45.87 -72.51 -19.98
CA ASP A 441 47.31 -72.45 -19.67
C ASP A 441 47.64 -73.46 -18.55
N ARG A 442 46.77 -73.58 -17.55
CA ARG A 442 46.83 -74.62 -16.52
C ARG A 442 46.69 -76.07 -17.02
N ARG A 443 46.17 -76.30 -18.23
CA ARG A 443 46.02 -77.64 -18.83
C ARG A 443 47.14 -78.03 -19.80
N SER A 444 48.06 -77.12 -20.13
CA SER A 444 49.10 -77.35 -21.15
C SER A 444 50.47 -77.80 -20.62
N GLY A 445 50.67 -77.86 -19.29
CA GLY A 445 51.84 -78.50 -18.69
C GLY A 445 51.68 -80.03 -18.64
N SER A 446 52.55 -80.78 -19.32
CA SER A 446 52.52 -82.26 -19.29
C SER A 446 52.94 -82.83 -17.92
N PRO A 447 52.48 -84.05 -17.56
CA PRO A 447 52.80 -84.70 -16.30
C PRO A 447 53.99 -85.67 -16.43
N THR A 448 55.09 -85.45 -15.70
CA THR A 448 56.08 -86.49 -15.33
C THR A 448 56.84 -86.13 -14.05
N ASP A 449 56.69 -87.02 -13.06
CA ASP A 449 57.56 -87.37 -11.93
C ASP A 449 58.07 -86.33 -10.93
N SER A 450 57.45 -86.35 -9.74
CA SER A 450 58.17 -86.71 -8.51
C SER A 450 57.19 -87.12 -7.40
N ILE A 451 57.19 -88.42 -7.06
CA ILE A 451 56.56 -89.02 -5.88
C ILE A 451 57.55 -88.90 -4.71
N LEU A 452 57.17 -88.28 -3.58
CA LEU A 452 57.22 -88.83 -2.21
C LEU A 452 57.19 -87.76 -1.09
N SER A 453 56.24 -87.96 -0.17
CA SER A 453 56.25 -87.55 1.25
C SER A 453 56.03 -86.04 1.52
N SER A 454 55.26 -85.57 2.51
CA SER A 454 54.70 -86.18 3.72
C SER A 454 53.75 -85.17 4.40
N VAL A 455 52.70 -85.67 5.07
CA VAL A 455 52.13 -85.17 6.35
C VAL A 455 51.17 -83.95 6.32
N SER A 456 49.88 -84.24 6.58
CA SER A 456 48.86 -83.37 7.23
C SER A 456 49.26 -83.05 8.70
N PRO A 457 48.70 -82.05 9.43
CA PRO A 457 47.26 -81.94 9.79
C PRO A 457 46.72 -80.50 9.62
N GLU A 458 45.44 -80.27 9.28
CA GLU A 458 44.21 -80.33 10.10
C GLU A 458 43.86 -78.98 10.79
N LEU A 459 42.54 -78.76 10.95
CA LEU A 459 41.79 -77.73 11.70
C LEU A 459 41.49 -76.41 10.94
N SER A 460 40.28 -76.07 10.50
CA SER A 460 38.90 -76.11 11.05
C SER A 460 38.48 -74.84 11.80
N LEU A 461 37.21 -74.48 11.57
CA LEU A 461 36.30 -73.63 12.37
C LEU A 461 36.53 -72.11 12.34
N VAL A 462 35.57 -71.32 11.82
CA VAL A 462 34.25 -70.92 12.39
C VAL A 462 34.44 -69.78 13.41
N GLU A 463 33.96 -68.59 13.04
CA GLU A 463 32.65 -68.09 13.51
C GLU A 463 32.00 -67.21 12.44
#